data_AF-A0A9X3KZQ2-F1
#
_entry.id   AF-A0A9X3KZQ2-F1
#
_cell.length_a   1.000
_cell.length_b   1.000
_cell.length_c   1.000
_cell.angle_alpha   90.00
_cell.angle_beta   90.00
_cell.angle_gamma   90.00
#
_symmetry.space_group_name_H-M   'P 1'
#
loop_
_entity.id
_entity.type
_entity.pdbx_description
1 polymer ?
#
loop_
_entity_poly.entity_id
_entity_poly.type
_entity_poly.pdbx_seq_one_letter_code
_entity_poly.pdbx_strand_id
1 'polypeptide(L)'
;MATKTVYQSDPISGIYLFTTQANELALAPGLFNIPFGAYEEAPPAVPEGEVAQWNSTSSAWMAVEDHRGETFYLVKDGTQYQMGSSVEVDGEPASYPGWGKVPAWLTPIPGNPVASEAGTAGE
;
A
#
# COMPACT_ATOMS: atom_id res chain seq x y z
N MET A 1 -8.03 16.46 -31.65
CA MET A 1 -7.48 15.21 -31.05
C MET A 1 -8.36 14.90 -29.85
N ALA A 2 -8.92 13.70 -29.78
CA ALA A 2 -9.74 13.31 -28.64
C ALA A 2 -8.87 13.00 -27.41
N THR A 3 -9.48 13.08 -26.23
CA THR A 3 -8.88 12.68 -24.95
C THR A 3 -9.79 11.69 -24.24
N LYS A 4 -9.18 10.80 -23.45
CA LYS A 4 -9.88 9.85 -22.59
C LYS A 4 -9.39 9.98 -21.15
N THR A 5 -10.32 9.97 -20.20
CA THR A 5 -9.99 9.94 -18.77
C THR A 5 -9.40 8.59 -18.39
N VAL A 6 -8.29 8.60 -17.68
CA VAL A 6 -7.61 7.40 -17.15
C VAL A 6 -7.12 7.64 -15.73
N TYR A 7 -6.82 6.57 -15.01
CA TYR A 7 -6.59 6.59 -13.57
C TYR A 7 -5.20 6.04 -13.29
N GLN A 8 -4.28 6.95 -12.96
CA GLN A 8 -2.88 6.62 -12.73
C GLN A 8 -2.72 5.93 -11.38
N SER A 9 -2.05 4.79 -11.38
CA SER A 9 -1.51 4.15 -10.17
C SER A 9 0.00 4.31 -10.08
N ASP A 10 0.54 4.13 -8.89
CA ASP A 10 1.94 3.84 -8.71
C ASP A 10 2.24 2.47 -9.35
N PRO A 11 3.28 2.34 -10.20
CA PRO A 11 3.50 1.11 -10.97
C PRO A 11 3.99 -0.07 -10.14
N ILE A 12 4.55 0.17 -8.95
CA ILE A 12 5.12 -0.87 -8.09
C ILE A 12 4.05 -1.39 -7.13
N SER A 13 3.34 -0.48 -6.47
CA SER A 13 2.35 -0.79 -5.46
C SER A 13 0.93 -0.95 -6.01
N GLY A 14 0.64 -0.41 -7.19
CA GLY A 14 -0.72 -0.35 -7.74
C GLY A 14 -1.62 0.68 -7.06
N ILE A 15 -1.11 1.47 -6.10
CA ILE A 15 -1.92 2.45 -5.36
C ILE A 15 -2.36 3.57 -6.30
N TYR A 16 -3.65 3.88 -6.31
CA TYR A 16 -4.17 5.00 -7.08
C TYR A 16 -3.55 6.33 -6.63
N LEU A 17 -3.11 7.14 -7.61
CA LEU A 17 -2.46 8.41 -7.37
C LEU A 17 -3.36 9.58 -7.77
N PHE A 18 -3.79 9.61 -9.04
CA PHE A 18 -4.60 10.70 -9.58
C PHE A 18 -5.26 10.34 -10.90
N THR A 19 -6.29 11.11 -11.26
CA THR A 19 -6.93 11.05 -12.57
C THR A 19 -6.12 11.89 -13.56
N THR A 20 -5.95 11.39 -14.79
CA THR A 20 -5.26 12.09 -15.87
C THR A 20 -5.94 11.83 -17.22
N GLN A 21 -5.39 12.38 -18.30
CA GLN A 21 -5.91 12.21 -19.66
C GLN A 21 -4.92 11.47 -20.56
N ALA A 22 -5.43 10.47 -21.27
CA ALA A 22 -4.76 9.86 -22.41
C ALA A 22 -5.17 10.58 -23.69
N ASN A 23 -4.20 10.86 -24.57
CA ASN A 23 -4.44 11.51 -25.85
C ASN A 23 -4.61 10.47 -26.95
N GLU A 24 -5.52 10.73 -27.89
CA GLU A 24 -5.67 9.93 -29.10
C GLU A 24 -4.42 9.99 -29.99
N LEU A 25 -4.05 8.86 -30.61
CA LEU A 25 -2.93 8.75 -31.53
C LEU A 25 -3.26 9.42 -32.87
N ALA A 26 -2.41 10.35 -33.31
CA ALA A 26 -2.67 11.18 -34.49
C ALA A 26 -2.93 10.40 -35.79
N LEU A 27 -2.33 9.22 -35.95
CA LEU A 27 -2.44 8.39 -37.16
C LEU A 27 -3.31 7.14 -36.96
N ALA A 28 -3.95 6.99 -35.79
CA ALA A 28 -4.81 5.86 -35.50
C ALA A 28 -6.03 6.31 -34.68
N PRO A 29 -7.05 6.89 -35.34
CA PRO A 29 -8.27 7.33 -34.67
C PRO A 29 -8.90 6.21 -33.84
N GLY A 30 -9.31 6.53 -32.62
CA GLY A 30 -9.85 5.58 -31.63
C GLY A 30 -8.80 4.86 -30.76
N LEU A 31 -7.50 4.93 -31.08
CA LEU A 31 -6.44 4.42 -30.21
C LEU A 31 -5.85 5.55 -29.37
N PHE A 32 -5.59 5.29 -28.09
CA PHE A 32 -5.14 6.28 -27.12
C PHE A 32 -3.78 5.91 -26.54
N ASN A 33 -2.94 6.91 -26.29
CA ASN A 33 -1.67 6.76 -25.59
C ASN A 33 -1.91 6.70 -24.07
N ILE A 34 -2.21 5.51 -23.57
CA ILE A 34 -2.43 5.27 -22.14
C ILE A 34 -1.08 5.35 -21.40
N PRO A 35 -0.92 6.25 -20.41
CA PRO A 35 0.30 6.31 -19.60
C PRO A 35 0.61 4.97 -18.92
N PHE A 36 1.89 4.67 -18.73
CA PHE A 36 2.30 3.48 -18.00
C PHE A 36 1.75 3.51 -16.56
N GLY A 37 1.10 2.43 -16.13
CA GLY A 37 0.44 2.34 -14.82
C GLY A 37 -0.90 3.07 -14.75
N ALA A 38 -1.46 3.55 -15.86
CA ALA A 38 -2.82 4.09 -15.89
C ALA A 38 -3.83 3.06 -16.40
N TYR A 39 -5.01 3.07 -15.81
CA TYR A 39 -6.13 2.20 -16.18
C TYR A 39 -7.29 3.03 -16.72
N GLU A 40 -8.05 2.46 -17.66
CA GLU A 40 -9.25 3.11 -18.19
C GLU A 40 -10.46 2.92 -17.26
N GLU A 41 -10.44 1.87 -16.43
CA GLU A 41 -11.45 1.63 -15.41
C GLU A 41 -11.23 2.56 -14.21
N ALA A 42 -12.31 3.18 -13.72
CA ALA A 42 -12.26 4.06 -12.56
C ALA A 42 -12.00 3.26 -11.28
N PRO A 43 -11.16 3.77 -10.36
CA PRO A 43 -11.06 3.21 -9.03
C PRO A 43 -12.39 3.36 -8.29
N PRO A 44 -12.72 2.44 -7.36
CA PRO A 44 -13.91 2.56 -6.54
C PRO A 44 -13.81 3.79 -5.63
N ALA A 45 -14.97 4.30 -5.21
CA ALA A 45 -15.00 5.14 -4.03
C ALA A 45 -14.67 4.26 -2.81
N VAL A 46 -13.66 4.66 -2.04
CA VAL A 46 -13.22 3.95 -0.83
C VAL A 46 -13.65 4.71 0.42
N PRO A 47 -13.97 4.02 1.53
CA PRO A 47 -14.25 4.65 2.82
C PRO A 47 -12.99 5.32 3.40
N GLU A 48 -13.18 6.10 4.46
CA GLU A 48 -12.05 6.65 5.24
C GLU A 48 -11.20 5.52 5.83
N GLY A 49 -9.87 5.66 5.76
CA GLY A 49 -8.92 4.64 6.19
C GLY A 49 -8.62 3.57 5.14
N GLU A 50 -9.13 3.70 3.91
CA GLU A 50 -8.80 2.82 2.79
C GLU A 50 -8.27 3.60 1.57
N VAL A 51 -7.59 2.89 0.69
CA VAL A 51 -7.08 3.39 -0.59
C VAL A 51 -7.35 2.38 -1.70
N ALA A 52 -7.63 2.88 -2.90
CA ALA A 52 -7.78 2.02 -4.08
C ALA A 52 -6.40 1.51 -4.55
N GLN A 53 -6.28 0.21 -4.74
CA GLN A 53 -5.10 -0.47 -5.27
C GLN A 53 -5.49 -1.32 -6.49
N TRP A 54 -4.75 -1.17 -7.59
CA TRP A 54 -4.89 -2.04 -8.74
C TRP A 54 -4.25 -3.40 -8.46
N ASN A 55 -5.05 -4.46 -8.53
CA ASN A 55 -4.57 -5.83 -8.47
C ASN A 55 -4.30 -6.33 -9.89
N SER A 56 -3.03 -6.48 -10.24
CA SER A 56 -2.60 -6.96 -11.56
C SER A 56 -2.98 -8.42 -11.83
N THR A 57 -3.16 -9.23 -10.78
CA THR A 57 -3.53 -10.65 -10.93
C THR A 57 -5.00 -10.80 -11.29
N SER A 58 -5.89 -10.04 -10.65
CA SER A 58 -7.32 -10.03 -10.98
C SER A 58 -7.69 -9.00 -12.05
N SER A 59 -6.76 -8.12 -12.44
CA SER A 59 -7.01 -6.99 -13.35
C SER A 59 -8.20 -6.14 -12.90
N ALA A 60 -8.24 -5.80 -11.61
CA ALA A 60 -9.32 -5.02 -11.02
C ALA A 60 -8.82 -4.14 -9.87
N TRP A 61 -9.51 -3.03 -9.64
CA TRP A 61 -9.33 -2.23 -8.44
C TRP A 61 -9.87 -2.96 -7.20
N MET A 62 -9.16 -2.80 -6.08
CA MET A 62 -9.60 -3.26 -4.76
C MET A 62 -9.40 -2.12 -3.76
N ALA A 63 -10.23 -2.09 -2.72
CA ALA A 63 -9.97 -1.25 -1.57
C ALA A 63 -9.06 -2.00 -0.59
N VAL A 64 -8.04 -1.32 -0.08
CA VAL A 64 -7.12 -1.85 0.93
C VAL A 64 -6.94 -0.85 2.05
N GLU A 65 -6.68 -1.32 3.26
CA GLU A 65 -6.42 -0.47 4.42
C GLU A 65 -5.26 0.50 4.13
N ASP A 66 -5.39 1.76 4.53
CA ASP A 66 -4.37 2.81 4.37
C ASP A 66 -3.88 3.29 5.74
N HIS A 67 -2.67 2.87 6.08
CA HIS A 67 -2.03 3.14 7.36
C HIS A 67 -0.87 4.16 7.24
N ARG A 68 -0.74 4.86 6.11
CA ARG A 68 0.38 5.80 5.87
C ARG A 68 0.40 7.01 6.81
N GLY A 69 -0.73 7.31 7.45
CA GLY A 69 -0.83 8.35 8.48
C GLY A 69 -0.50 7.88 9.90
N GLU A 70 -0.28 6.58 10.10
CA GLU A 70 -0.08 5.99 11.42
C GLU A 70 1.40 5.87 11.78
N THR A 71 1.67 5.82 13.08
CA THR A 71 3.01 5.53 13.61
C THR A 71 3.05 4.10 14.14
N PHE A 72 4.00 3.32 13.63
CA PHE A 72 4.23 1.96 14.09
C PHE A 72 5.56 1.83 14.84
N TYR A 73 5.65 0.81 15.67
CA TYR A 73 6.82 0.43 16.43
C TYR A 73 7.10 -1.06 16.22
N LEU A 74 8.37 -1.45 16.23
CA LEU A 74 8.79 -2.85 16.20
C LEU A 74 8.38 -3.52 17.50
N VAL A 75 7.66 -4.63 17.40
CA VAL A 75 7.27 -5.43 18.57
C VAL A 75 8.47 -6.03 19.30
N LYS A 76 9.62 -6.19 18.62
CA LYS A 76 10.87 -6.75 19.15
C LYS A 76 11.48 -5.90 20.27
N ASP A 77 11.58 -4.59 20.06
CA ASP A 77 12.35 -3.69 20.92
C ASP A 77 11.67 -2.32 21.16
N GLY A 78 10.49 -2.09 20.58
CA GLY A 78 9.75 -0.84 20.68
C GLY A 78 10.31 0.31 19.84
N THR A 79 11.31 0.06 18.97
CA THR A 79 11.86 1.09 18.08
C THR A 79 10.80 1.54 17.09
N GLN A 80 10.69 2.86 16.88
CA GLN A 80 9.77 3.40 15.89
C GLN A 80 10.14 2.93 14.48
N TYR A 81 9.17 2.34 13.79
CA TYR A 81 9.33 1.89 12.41
C TYR A 81 9.23 3.07 11.45
N GLN A 82 10.20 3.18 10.54
CA GLN A 82 10.12 4.11 9.42
C GLN A 82 9.45 3.40 8.26
N MET A 83 8.33 3.92 7.78
CA MET A 83 7.53 3.24 6.75
C MET A 83 8.34 2.96 5.48
N GLY A 84 8.23 1.74 4.96
CA GLY A 84 9.02 1.27 3.82
C GLY A 84 10.48 0.90 4.14
N SER A 85 10.98 1.16 5.35
CA SER A 85 12.33 0.72 5.74
C SER A 85 12.42 -0.81 5.87
N SER A 86 13.60 -1.35 5.60
CA SER A 86 13.89 -2.77 5.80
C SER A 86 14.33 -3.02 7.23
N VAL A 87 13.71 -4.00 7.88
CA VAL A 87 14.03 -4.45 9.24
C VAL A 87 14.21 -5.97 9.26
N GLU A 88 15.01 -6.49 10.18
CA GLU A 88 15.20 -7.94 10.31
C GLU A 88 14.11 -8.54 11.21
N VAL A 89 13.32 -9.46 10.66
CA VAL A 89 12.26 -10.22 11.35
C VAL A 89 12.58 -11.69 11.17
N ASP A 90 12.80 -12.41 12.27
CA ASP A 90 13.17 -13.84 12.26
C ASP A 90 14.40 -14.18 11.37
N GLY A 91 15.34 -13.24 11.27
CA GLY A 91 16.57 -13.40 10.47
C GLY A 91 16.43 -13.00 9.00
N GLU A 92 15.23 -12.60 8.55
CA GLU A 92 14.97 -12.21 7.16
C GLU A 92 14.60 -10.72 7.06
N PRO A 93 14.96 -10.05 5.95
CA PRO A 93 14.55 -8.67 5.72
C PRO A 93 13.05 -8.57 5.42
N ALA A 94 12.35 -7.72 6.18
CA ALA A 94 10.95 -7.40 6.01
C ALA A 94 10.74 -5.89 5.88
N SER A 95 9.73 -5.48 5.12
CA SER A 95 9.30 -4.10 5.00
C SER A 95 7.78 -4.04 4.91
N TYR A 96 7.20 -3.00 5.50
CA TYR A 96 5.78 -2.70 5.45
C TYR A 96 5.57 -1.34 4.78
N PRO A 97 4.86 -1.29 3.65
CA PRO A 97 4.73 -0.06 2.89
C PRO A 97 3.62 0.87 3.40
N GLY A 98 2.80 0.41 4.35
CA GLY A 98 1.73 1.22 4.95
C GLY A 98 0.34 1.03 4.39
N TRP A 99 0.11 -0.05 3.66
CA TRP A 99 -1.22 -0.40 3.18
C TRP A 99 -1.44 -1.91 3.27
N GLY A 100 -2.72 -2.28 3.37
CA GLY A 100 -3.16 -3.63 3.69
C GLY A 100 -2.80 -4.05 5.11
N LYS A 101 -3.05 -5.33 5.41
CA LYS A 101 -2.93 -5.90 6.77
C LYS A 101 -1.60 -5.54 7.44
N VAL A 102 -1.68 -4.88 8.59
CA VAL A 102 -0.51 -4.60 9.44
C VAL A 102 0.16 -5.92 9.87
N PRO A 103 1.46 -6.10 9.60
CA PRO A 103 2.20 -7.30 10.01
C PRO A 103 2.32 -7.42 11.54
N ALA A 104 2.35 -8.65 12.04
CA ALA A 104 2.41 -8.92 13.49
C ALA A 104 3.69 -8.43 14.19
N TRP A 105 4.75 -8.12 13.44
CA TRP A 105 5.99 -7.53 13.96
C TRP A 105 5.91 -6.00 14.14
N LEU A 106 4.79 -5.38 13.75
CA LEU A 106 4.47 -3.98 14.00
C LEU A 106 3.32 -3.83 15.02
N THR A 107 3.39 -2.77 15.81
CA THR A 107 2.32 -2.35 16.72
C THR A 107 2.14 -0.84 16.68
N PRO A 108 0.90 -0.31 16.77
CA PRO A 108 0.66 1.12 16.93
C PRO A 108 0.93 1.62 18.35
N ILE A 109 1.16 0.70 19.31
CA ILE A 109 1.36 1.04 20.73
C ILE A 109 2.85 1.23 21.01
N PRO A 110 3.30 2.41 21.47
CA PRO A 110 4.70 2.63 21.83
C PRO A 110 5.10 1.77 23.02
N GLY A 111 6.30 1.18 22.97
CA GLY A 111 6.88 0.49 24.13
C GLY A 111 6.18 -0.80 24.52
N ASN A 112 5.57 -1.53 23.58
CA ASN A 112 5.08 -2.89 23.79
C ASN A 112 6.13 -3.91 23.29
N PRO A 113 7.22 -4.20 24.03
CA PRO A 113 7.92 -5.45 23.84
C PRO A 113 6.94 -6.54 24.23
N VAL A 114 6.88 -7.62 23.46
CA VAL A 114 6.14 -8.84 23.82
C VAL A 114 6.22 -9.08 25.33
N ALA A 115 5.05 -9.23 25.95
CA ALA A 115 4.92 -9.50 27.37
C ALA A 115 5.96 -10.54 27.79
N SER A 116 6.80 -10.18 28.76
CA SER A 116 7.74 -11.09 29.38
C SER A 116 6.95 -12.21 30.06
N GLU A 117 6.71 -13.33 29.37
CA GLU A 117 6.38 -14.60 30.03
C GLU A 117 7.66 -15.16 30.66
N ALA A 118 8.17 -14.46 31.68
CA ALA A 118 9.09 -14.98 32.66
C ALA A 118 8.37 -15.06 34.01
N GLY A 119 7.32 -15.89 34.05
CA GLY A 119 6.74 -16.36 35.31
C GLY A 119 7.59 -17.47 35.91
N THR A 120 8.75 -17.14 36.47
CA THR A 120 9.42 -18.00 37.45
C THR A 120 8.83 -17.69 38.82
N ALA A 121 8.31 -18.73 39.49
CA ALA A 121 8.42 -19.04 40.92
C ALA A 121 7.10 -19.55 41.53
N GLY A 122 7.11 -20.83 41.91
CA GLY A 122 6.26 -21.42 42.93
C GLY A 122 7.07 -22.53 43.58
N GLU A 123 7.56 -22.25 44.78
CA GLU A 123 8.33 -23.11 45.70
C GLU A 123 7.66 -24.44 46.02
#